data_AF-A0A6J4XZB6-F1
#
_entry.id   AF-A0A6J4XZB6-F1
#
_cell.length_a   1.000
_cell.length_b   1.000
_cell.length_c   1.000
_cell.angle_alpha   90.00
_cell.angle_beta   90.00
_cell.angle_gamma   90.00
#
_symmetry.space_group_name_H-M   'P 1'
#
loop_
_entity.id
_entity.type
_entity.pdbx_description
1 polymer ?
#
loop_
_entity_poly.entity_id
_entity_poly.type
_entity_poly.pdbx_seq_one_letter_code
_entity_poly.pdbx_strand_id
1 'polypeptide(L)' 'MAISEQGQCGMSNVNGYSSTNEVAAKKCMSAKQFKDLHQDDPSYLDSLLLWMDLGDRFGAYTNAWNAVKAAN' A
#
# COMPACT_ATOMS: atom_id res chain seq x y z
N MET A 1 -15.50 -8.07 -8.89
CA MET A 1 -15.70 -6.60 -8.87
C MET A 1 -14.54 -5.85 -8.23
N ALA A 2 -14.03 -6.23 -7.04
CA ALA A 2 -12.94 -5.49 -6.39
C ALA A 2 -11.63 -5.38 -7.21
N ILE A 3 -11.33 -6.34 -8.08
CA ILE A 3 -10.14 -6.33 -8.95
C ILE A 3 -10.38 -5.79 -10.36
N SER A 4 -11.65 -5.49 -10.72
CA SER A 4 -11.95 -4.93 -12.04
C SER A 4 -11.51 -3.47 -12.13
N GLU A 5 -11.30 -2.98 -13.35
CA GLU A 5 -10.98 -1.57 -13.60
C GLU A 5 -11.95 -0.64 -12.86
N GLN A 6 -13.26 -0.81 -13.09
CA GLN A 6 -14.30 0.01 -12.45
C GLN A 6 -14.26 -0.04 -10.92
N GLY A 7 -14.04 -1.22 -10.33
CA GLY A 7 -13.96 -1.36 -8.87
C GLY A 7 -12.74 -0.64 -8.30
N GLN A 8 -11.59 -0.80 -8.94
CA GLN A 8 -10.33 -0.17 -8.53
C GLN A 8 -10.34 1.35 -8.73
N CYS A 9 -10.96 1.85 -9.81
CA CYS A 9 -11.17 3.28 -10.00
C CYS A 9 -12.01 3.90 -8.88
N GLY A 10 -13.06 3.21 -8.43
CA GLY A 10 -13.86 3.65 -7.29
C GLY A 10 -13.05 3.68 -5.98
N MET A 11 -12.25 2.65 -5.73
CA MET A 11 -11.46 2.57 -4.49
C MET A 11 -10.37 3.66 -4.43
N SER A 12 -9.50 3.74 -5.44
CA SER A 12 -8.35 4.66 -5.43
C SER A 12 -8.76 6.13 -5.34
N ASN A 13 -9.92 6.50 -5.88
CA ASN A 13 -10.40 7.88 -5.85
C ASN A 13 -11.07 8.25 -4.52
N VAL A 14 -11.56 7.27 -3.75
CA VAL A 14 -12.18 7.50 -2.45
C VAL A 14 -11.16 7.41 -1.31
N ASN A 15 -10.26 6.43 -1.36
CA ASN A 15 -9.33 6.16 -0.27
C ASN A 15 -7.92 6.74 -0.47
N GLY A 16 -7.58 7.17 -1.69
CA GLY A 16 -6.27 7.71 -2.04
C GLY A 16 -5.14 6.69 -2.14
N TYR A 17 -5.41 5.39 -2.02
CA TYR A 17 -4.41 4.34 -2.13
C TYR A 17 -4.14 3.91 -3.58
N SER A 18 -2.96 3.31 -3.75
CA SER A 18 -2.51 2.65 -4.98
C SER A 18 -3.52 1.65 -5.54
N SER A 19 -3.52 1.48 -6.87
CA SER A 19 -4.30 0.44 -7.54
C SER A 19 -3.38 -0.66 -8.05
N THR A 20 -3.80 -1.91 -7.92
CA THR A 20 -3.10 -3.06 -8.49
C THR A 20 -3.52 -3.35 -9.94
N ASN A 21 -4.51 -2.61 -10.47
CA ASN A 21 -4.95 -2.72 -11.86
C ASN A 21 -4.34 -1.59 -12.66
N GLU A 22 -3.44 -1.93 -13.59
CA GLU A 22 -2.70 -0.91 -14.36
C GLU A 22 -3.59 0.01 -15.20
N VAL A 23 -4.74 -0.50 -15.67
CA VAL A 23 -5.68 0.26 -16.50
C VAL A 23 -6.39 1.30 -15.63
N ALA A 24 -6.83 0.89 -14.44
CA ALA A 24 -7.43 1.80 -13.47
C ALA A 24 -6.42 2.85 -12.99
N ALA A 25 -5.18 2.46 -12.68
CA ALA A 25 -4.14 3.39 -12.27
C ALA A 25 -3.92 4.47 -13.33
N LYS A 26 -3.75 4.09 -14.61
CA LYS A 26 -3.48 5.04 -15.71
C LYS A 26 -4.67 5.91 -16.08
N LYS A 27 -5.90 5.38 -16.07
CA LYS A 27 -7.09 6.11 -16.53
C LYS A 27 -7.81 6.90 -15.45
N CYS A 28 -7.79 6.41 -14.22
CA CYS A 28 -8.68 6.92 -13.17
C CYS A 28 -7.98 7.78 -12.13
N MET A 29 -6.65 7.67 -11.99
CA MET A 29 -5.89 8.56 -11.11
C MET A 29 -5.58 9.88 -11.82
N SER A 30 -5.51 10.97 -11.05
CA SER A 30 -4.91 12.20 -11.56
C SER A 30 -3.41 12.01 -11.79
N ALA A 31 -2.80 12.80 -12.69
CA ALA A 31 -1.36 12.73 -12.95
C ALA A 31 -0.53 12.97 -11.67
N LYS A 32 -1.00 13.84 -10.78
CA LYS A 32 -0.36 14.08 -9.48
C LYS A 32 -0.44 12.83 -8.60
N GLN A 33 -1.61 12.23 -8.44
CA GLN A 33 -1.78 11.02 -7.63
C GLN A 33 -0.98 9.85 -8.19
N PHE A 34 -0.98 9.66 -9.50
CA PHE A 34 -0.24 8.60 -10.17
C PHE A 34 1.26 8.66 -9.83
N LYS A 35 1.83 9.87 -9.85
CA LYS A 35 3.23 10.12 -9.50
C LYS A 35 3.51 10.05 -8.00
N ASP A 36 2.67 10.67 -7.17
CA ASP A 36 2.84 10.67 -5.71
C ASP A 36 2.78 9.25 -5.12
N LEU A 37 2.02 8.35 -5.75
CA LEU A 37 1.90 6.94 -5.38
C LEU A 37 2.92 6.04 -6.10
N HIS A 38 3.88 6.62 -6.82
CA HIS A 38 4.93 5.91 -7.56
C HIS A 38 4.39 4.86 -8.54
N GLN A 39 3.22 5.09 -9.14
CA GLN A 39 2.62 4.19 -10.13
C GLN A 39 3.36 4.23 -11.48
N ASP A 40 4.14 5.29 -11.71
CA ASP A 40 5.01 5.50 -12.86
C ASP A 40 6.39 4.86 -12.72
N ASP A 41 6.74 4.36 -11.52
CA ASP A 41 8.07 3.85 -11.21
C ASP A 41 8.03 2.41 -10.69
N PRO A 42 8.10 1.41 -11.59
CA PRO A 42 8.20 0.02 -11.19
C PRO A 42 9.44 -0.29 -10.35
N SER A 43 10.54 0.46 -10.53
CA SER A 43 11.78 0.24 -9.77
C SER A 43 11.64 0.66 -8.30
N TYR A 44 10.72 1.58 -8.01
CA TYR A 44 10.34 1.89 -6.64
C TYR A 44 9.76 0.65 -5.95
N LEU A 45 8.90 -0.13 -6.62
CA LEU A 45 8.34 -1.36 -6.05
C LEU A 45 9.42 -2.40 -5.73
N ASP A 46 10.43 -2.52 -6.60
CA ASP A 46 11.57 -3.43 -6.38
C ASP A 46 12.43 -3.04 -5.17
N SER A 47 12.39 -1.77 -4.76
CA SER A 47 13.11 -1.28 -3.58
C SER A 47 12.39 -1.55 -2.25
N LEU A 48 11.11 -1.93 -2.29
CA LEU A 48 10.29 -2.08 -1.09
C LEU A 48 10.60 -3.39 -0.36
N LEU A 49 10.76 -3.29 0.97
CA LEU A 49 10.73 -4.45 1.84
C LEU A 49 9.29 -4.78 2.20
N LEU A 50 8.82 -5.94 1.75
CA LEU A 50 7.49 -6.43 2.09
C LEU A 50 7.49 -7.00 3.51
N TRP A 51 6.45 -6.65 4.26
CA TRP A 51 6.19 -7.27 5.56
C TRP A 51 5.90 -8.75 5.34
N MET A 52 6.65 -9.59 6.03
CA MET A 52 6.48 -11.03 6.01
C MET A 52 5.85 -11.51 7.31
N ASP A 53 5.28 -12.71 7.26
CA ASP A 53 4.86 -13.41 8.47
C ASP A 53 6.04 -13.53 9.45
N LEU A 54 5.81 -13.14 10.70
CA LEU A 54 6.82 -13.11 11.75
C LEU A 54 6.97 -14.46 12.45
N GLY A 55 5.97 -15.36 12.36
CA GLY A 55 5.96 -16.65 13.05
C GLY A 55 6.26 -16.50 14.55
N ASP A 56 7.19 -17.30 15.05
CA ASP A 56 7.59 -17.32 16.46
C ASP A 56 8.10 -15.96 16.98
N ARG A 57 8.52 -15.05 16.10
CA ARG A 57 9.00 -13.71 16.48
C ARG A 57 7.87 -12.72 16.78
N PHE A 58 6.62 -13.05 16.44
CA PHE A 58 5.48 -12.13 16.60
C PHE A 58 5.34 -11.61 18.04
N GLY A 59 5.52 -12.49 19.04
CA GLY A 59 5.45 -12.12 20.45
C GLY A 59 6.50 -11.09 20.86
N ALA A 60 7.74 -11.26 20.39
CA ALA A 60 8.83 -10.33 20.70
C ALA A 60 8.57 -8.93 20.12
N TYR A 61 8.14 -8.84 18.86
CA TYR A 61 7.80 -7.56 18.22
C TYR A 61 6.63 -6.86 18.90
N THR A 62 5.57 -7.61 19.24
CA THR A 62 4.38 -7.07 19.91
C THR A 62 4.71 -6.52 21.29
N ASN A 63 5.51 -7.26 22.08
CA ASN A 63 5.91 -6.83 23.42
C ASN A 63 6.81 -5.59 23.37
N ALA A 64 7.76 -5.54 22.44
CA ALA A 64 8.60 -4.37 22.24
C ALA A 64 7.77 -3.13 21.90
N TRP A 65 6.79 -3.25 21.00
CA TRP A 65 5.91 -2.13 20.64
C TRP A 65 5.03 -1.66 21.81
N ASN A 66 4.52 -2.59 22.61
CA ASN A 66 3.74 -2.25 23.80
C ASN A 66 4.59 -1.52 24.86
N ALA A 67 5.84 -1.93 25.04
CA ALA A 67 6.77 -1.25 25.95
C ALA A 67 7.03 0.21 25.51
N VAL A 68 7.22 0.45 24.20
CA VAL A 68 7.38 1.81 23.66
C VAL A 68 6.15 2.67 23.94
N LYS A 69 4.94 2.14 23.70
CA LYS A 69 3.69 2.89 23.95
C LYS A 69 3.48 3.21 25.43
N ALA A 70 3.87 2.31 26.33
CA ALA A 70 3.70 2.48 27.77
C ALA A 70 4.73 3.44 28.41
N ALA A 71 5.77 3.84 27.68
CA ALA A 71 6.78 4.79 28.15
C ALA A 71 6.38 6.28 27.97
N ASN A 72 5.18 6.54 27.44
CA ASN A 72 4.56 7.86 27.30
C ASN A 72 3.30 7.97 28.17
#